data_AF-A0A7V3H5Z8-F1
#
_entry.id   AF-A0A7V3H5Z8-F1
#
_cell.length_a   1.000
_cell.length_b   1.000
_cell.length_c   1.000
_cell.angle_alpha   90.00
_cell.angle_beta   90.00
_cell.angle_gamma   90.00
#
_symmetry.space_group_name_H-M   'P 1'
#
loop_
_entity.id
_entity.type
_entity.pdbx_description
1 polymer ?
#
loop_
_entity_poly.entity_id
_entity_poly.type
_entity_poly.pdbx_seq_one_letter_code
_entity_poly.pdbx_strand_id
1 'polypeptide(L)'
;MAPGMSRRMALLAAAASLCLAAGALALSRYPLAPPATAAAQPLPVLPARPPNEVGRIPILEYHRIGPTEDRWTRSVDNFRADLSRLYREGYRPVSLGDLLDGRIDLPAGTSPVVLTFDDSSPGQFRYLERDGDIQIDPESAVGILLDFRRAHPDFAAKATFYVLPAAAQPHRLFGQPAHEYRKLHHLVELGFEIGNHTLWHANLGSADAATIRHQLASALRIIQEAVPGYRV
;
A
#
# COMPACT_ATOMS: atom_id res chain seq x y z
N MET A 1 49.35 -66.00 26.54
CA MET A 1 49.95 -66.42 25.26
C MET A 1 49.68 -65.35 24.22
N ALA A 2 50.67 -64.52 23.89
CA ALA A 2 50.84 -64.02 22.51
C ALA A 2 51.58 -65.15 21.73
N PRO A 3 51.54 -65.28 20.39
CA PRO A 3 51.72 -64.23 19.35
C PRO A 3 50.64 -64.33 18.24
N GLY A 4 50.49 -63.47 17.22
CA GLY A 4 51.42 -62.60 16.51
C GLY A 4 51.61 -63.15 15.08
N MET A 5 51.15 -62.42 14.05
CA MET A 5 51.67 -62.39 12.68
C MET A 5 50.79 -61.47 11.81
N SER A 6 51.25 -60.70 10.83
CA SER A 6 52.48 -59.98 10.50
C SER A 6 52.29 -59.53 9.04
N ARG A 7 52.69 -58.28 8.72
CA ARG A 7 53.12 -57.75 7.39
C ARG A 7 52.03 -57.65 6.29
N ARG A 8 51.76 -56.48 5.70
CA ARG A 8 52.54 -55.46 4.93
C ARG A 8 52.26 -55.59 3.42
N MET A 9 51.88 -54.45 2.84
CA MET A 9 52.15 -53.97 1.47
C MET A 9 51.60 -54.76 0.27
N ALA A 10 50.77 -54.11 -0.55
CA ALA A 10 51.22 -53.45 -1.78
C ALA A 10 50.07 -52.71 -2.49
N LEU A 11 50.41 -51.54 -3.06
CA LEU A 11 49.58 -50.72 -3.93
C LEU A 11 49.22 -51.45 -5.24
N LEU A 12 48.07 -51.11 -5.82
CA LEU A 12 47.98 -50.86 -7.27
C LEU A 12 46.83 -49.89 -7.58
N ALA A 13 47.19 -48.82 -8.27
CA ALA A 13 46.30 -47.81 -8.82
C ALA A 13 45.65 -48.29 -10.11
N ALA A 14 44.39 -47.90 -10.33
CA ALA A 14 43.82 -47.78 -11.66
C ALA A 14 42.84 -46.62 -11.67
N ALA A 15 43.21 -45.58 -12.42
CA ALA A 15 42.40 -44.40 -12.69
C ALA A 15 41.20 -44.76 -13.57
N ALA A 16 40.02 -44.24 -13.22
CA ALA A 16 38.87 -44.22 -14.11
C ALA A 16 38.46 -42.76 -14.34
N SER A 17 38.89 -42.22 -15.48
CA SER A 17 38.35 -41.01 -16.09
C SER A 17 37.47 -41.42 -17.27
N LEU A 18 36.18 -41.09 -17.22
CA LEU A 18 35.38 -40.44 -18.27
C LEU A 18 33.88 -40.68 -18.01
N CYS A 19 33.11 -39.61 -17.76
CA CYS A 19 32.19 -39.07 -18.76
C CYS A 19 31.40 -37.89 -18.18
N LEU A 20 31.50 -36.75 -18.85
CA LEU A 20 30.70 -35.56 -18.63
C LEU A 20 29.22 -35.85 -18.93
N ALA A 21 28.34 -35.36 -18.06
CA ALA A 21 27.04 -34.83 -18.47
C ALA A 21 26.68 -33.68 -17.53
N ALA A 22 27.23 -32.50 -17.82
CA ALA A 22 26.70 -31.25 -17.29
C ALA A 22 25.31 -31.04 -17.92
N GLY A 23 24.26 -31.33 -17.14
CA GLY A 23 22.90 -30.96 -17.50
C GLY A 23 22.77 -29.45 -17.48
N ALA A 24 23.03 -28.82 -18.63
CA ALA A 24 22.65 -27.44 -18.85
C ALA A 24 21.11 -27.36 -18.83
N LEU A 25 20.54 -26.78 -17.77
CA LEU A 25 19.17 -26.30 -17.84
C LEU A 25 19.13 -25.26 -18.97
N ALA A 26 18.45 -25.63 -20.05
CA ALA A 26 18.11 -24.71 -21.11
C ALA A 26 17.17 -23.65 -20.52
N LEU A 27 17.74 -22.53 -20.08
CA LEU A 27 17.01 -21.28 -19.89
C LEU A 27 16.37 -20.94 -21.23
N SER A 28 15.07 -21.19 -21.35
CA SER A 28 14.29 -20.72 -22.48
C SER A 28 14.39 -19.20 -22.52
N ARG A 29 15.23 -18.69 -23.43
CA ARG A 29 15.34 -17.26 -23.75
C ARG A 29 14.12 -16.87 -24.58
N TYR A 30 12.95 -16.83 -23.95
CA TYR A 30 11.89 -15.98 -24.48
C TYR A 30 12.37 -14.54 -24.32
N PRO A 31 12.51 -13.75 -25.40
CA PRO A 31 12.79 -12.33 -25.24
C PRO A 31 11.61 -11.73 -24.49
N LEU A 32 11.87 -11.23 -23.28
CA LEU A 32 10.98 -10.30 -22.60
C LEU A 32 10.81 -9.12 -23.57
N ALA A 33 9.62 -9.00 -24.15
CA ALA A 33 9.26 -7.78 -24.85
C ALA A 33 9.44 -6.63 -23.85
N PRO A 34 10.13 -5.54 -24.22
CA PRO A 34 10.20 -4.37 -23.36
C PRO A 34 8.77 -3.95 -22.99
N PRO A 35 8.52 -3.52 -21.73
CA PRO A 35 7.20 -3.03 -21.37
C PRO A 35 6.83 -1.96 -22.37
N ALA A 36 5.65 -2.11 -22.99
CA ALA A 36 5.12 -1.11 -23.89
C ALA A 36 5.09 0.20 -23.11
N THR A 37 5.93 1.16 -23.52
CA THR A 37 5.87 2.53 -23.03
C THR A 37 4.48 3.04 -23.44
N ALA A 38 3.51 2.95 -22.52
CA ALA A 38 2.24 3.61 -22.70
C ALA A 38 2.58 5.08 -22.90
N ALA A 39 2.39 5.59 -24.12
CA ALA A 39 2.62 6.99 -24.42
C ALA A 39 1.79 7.80 -23.43
N ALA A 40 2.44 8.67 -22.66
CA ALA A 40 1.76 9.56 -21.74
C ALA A 40 0.70 10.32 -22.54
N GLN A 41 -0.57 10.08 -22.22
CA GLN A 41 -1.65 10.80 -22.91
C GLN A 41 -1.51 12.29 -22.60
N PRO A 42 -1.66 13.18 -23.58
CA PRO A 42 -1.62 14.61 -23.32
C PRO A 42 -2.67 14.96 -22.27
N LEU A 43 -2.27 15.80 -21.31
CA LEU A 43 -3.15 16.23 -20.22
C LEU A 43 -4.44 16.83 -20.79
N PRO A 44 -5.62 16.47 -20.26
CA PRO A 44 -6.86 17.10 -20.70
C PRO A 44 -6.79 18.60 -20.42
N VAL A 45 -6.96 19.41 -21.47
CA VAL A 45 -7.12 20.86 -21.33
C VAL A 45 -8.50 21.10 -20.73
N LEU A 46 -8.55 21.30 -19.42
CA LEU A 46 -9.79 21.66 -18.74
C LEU A 46 -10.12 23.13 -19.04
N PRO A 47 -11.39 23.47 -19.30
CA PRO A 47 -11.80 24.86 -19.46
C PRO A 47 -11.42 25.65 -18.20
N ALA A 48 -10.88 26.85 -18.39
CA ALA A 48 -10.50 27.72 -17.28
C ALA A 48 -11.72 27.98 -16.38
N ARG A 49 -11.70 27.41 -15.18
CA ARG A 49 -12.68 27.69 -14.13
C ARG A 49 -12.18 28.87 -13.31
N PRO A 50 -13.00 29.90 -13.05
CA PRO A 50 -12.62 30.94 -12.12
C PRO A 50 -12.39 30.33 -10.72
N PRO A 51 -11.37 30.76 -9.96
CA PRO A 51 -11.16 30.31 -8.59
C PRO A 51 -12.41 30.52 -7.72
N ASN A 52 -12.78 29.51 -6.93
CA ASN A 52 -13.83 29.67 -5.92
C ASN A 52 -13.22 30.14 -4.61
N GLU A 53 -13.28 31.45 -4.35
CA GLU A 53 -12.71 32.10 -3.17
C GLU A 53 -13.51 31.85 -1.88
N VAL A 54 -14.77 31.38 -1.98
CA VAL A 54 -15.55 30.90 -0.82
C VAL A 54 -15.02 29.54 -0.33
N GLY A 55 -14.34 28.78 -1.20
CA GLY A 55 -13.36 27.74 -0.88
C GLY A 55 -13.86 26.56 -0.05
N ARG A 56 -14.82 25.76 -0.55
CA ARG A 56 -15.13 24.45 0.04
C ARG A 56 -14.38 23.35 -0.69
N ILE A 57 -13.63 22.54 0.06
CA ILE A 57 -12.86 21.42 -0.47
C ILE A 57 -13.52 20.13 0.01
N PRO A 58 -13.97 19.24 -0.89
CA PRO A 58 -14.56 17.98 -0.49
C PRO A 58 -13.50 17.07 0.16
N ILE A 59 -13.86 16.52 1.31
CA ILE A 59 -13.15 15.42 1.97
C ILE A 59 -14.04 14.19 1.81
N LEU A 60 -13.61 13.25 0.98
CA LEU A 60 -14.35 12.03 0.67
C LEU A 60 -13.83 10.92 1.56
N GLU A 61 -14.73 10.33 2.34
CA GLU A 61 -14.42 9.28 3.29
C GLU A 61 -14.93 7.93 2.78
N TYR A 62 -14.07 6.92 2.87
CA TYR A 62 -14.37 5.54 2.50
C TYR A 62 -14.07 4.59 3.67
N HIS A 63 -14.98 3.68 3.99
CA HIS A 63 -14.73 2.61 4.96
C HIS A 63 -14.10 1.38 4.29
N ARG A 64 -14.88 0.58 3.55
CA ARG A 64 -14.41 -0.68 2.95
C ARG A 64 -14.36 -0.58 1.43
N ILE A 65 -13.31 -1.15 0.84
CA ILE A 65 -13.25 -1.44 -0.60
C ILE A 65 -13.38 -2.96 -0.78
N GLY A 66 -14.36 -3.41 -1.55
CA GLY A 66 -14.67 -4.84 -1.65
C GLY A 66 -15.34 -5.25 -2.95
N PRO A 67 -15.66 -6.54 -3.13
CA PRO A 67 -16.23 -7.04 -4.39
C PRO A 67 -17.69 -6.61 -4.60
N THR A 68 -18.42 -6.26 -3.54
CA THR A 68 -19.86 -5.98 -3.59
C THR A 68 -20.17 -4.71 -2.82
N GLU A 69 -21.01 -3.85 -3.41
CA GLU A 69 -21.49 -2.63 -2.76
C GLU A 69 -22.34 -2.99 -1.53
N ASP A 70 -22.12 -2.28 -0.43
CA ASP A 70 -22.90 -2.41 0.79
C ASP A 70 -22.88 -1.07 1.54
N ARG A 71 -23.64 -0.94 2.62
CA ARG A 71 -23.77 0.29 3.41
C ARG A 71 -22.43 0.97 3.74
N TRP A 72 -21.38 0.19 4.02
CA TRP A 72 -20.03 0.66 4.33
C TRP A 72 -18.99 0.19 3.32
N THR A 73 -19.40 -0.48 2.25
CA THR A 73 -18.50 -1.05 1.26
C THR A 73 -18.73 -0.38 -0.08
N ARG A 74 -17.71 0.32 -0.56
CA ARG A 74 -17.64 0.72 -1.95
C ARG A 74 -17.08 -0.45 -2.76
N SER A 75 -17.78 -0.85 -3.82
CA SER A 75 -17.26 -1.91 -4.67
C SER A 75 -15.96 -1.47 -5.37
N VAL A 76 -15.08 -2.41 -5.69
CA VAL A 76 -13.84 -2.13 -6.43
C VAL A 76 -14.11 -1.39 -7.73
N ASP A 77 -15.11 -1.82 -8.50
CA ASP A 77 -15.49 -1.18 -9.77
C ASP A 77 -16.04 0.23 -9.55
N ASN A 78 -16.83 0.40 -8.50
CA ASN A 78 -17.38 1.69 -8.15
C ASN A 78 -16.32 2.67 -7.65
N PHE A 79 -15.33 2.21 -6.89
CA PHE A 79 -14.21 3.05 -6.48
C PHE A 79 -13.37 3.51 -7.68
N ARG A 80 -13.12 2.62 -8.65
CA ARG A 80 -12.50 3.00 -9.94
C ARG A 80 -13.35 4.04 -10.69
N ALA A 81 -14.68 3.87 -10.69
CA ALA A 81 -15.60 4.82 -11.30
C ALA A 81 -15.61 6.18 -10.59
N ASP A 82 -15.46 6.21 -9.27
CA ASP A 82 -15.35 7.44 -8.48
C ASP A 82 -14.08 8.21 -8.85
N LEU A 83 -12.92 7.54 -8.91
CA LEU A 83 -11.66 8.17 -9.35
C LEU A 83 -11.77 8.72 -10.78
N SER A 84 -12.37 7.93 -11.68
CA SER A 84 -12.61 8.33 -13.08
C SER A 84 -13.53 9.55 -13.17
N ARG A 85 -14.56 9.62 -12.31
CA ARG A 85 -15.48 10.76 -12.22
C ARG A 85 -14.76 11.99 -11.69
N LEU A 86 -14.03 11.87 -10.58
CA LEU A 86 -13.23 12.96 -10.01
C LEU A 86 -12.28 13.56 -11.05
N TYR A 87 -11.52 12.69 -11.72
CA TYR A 87 -10.56 13.11 -12.74
C TYR A 87 -11.24 13.89 -13.89
N ARG A 88 -12.32 13.35 -14.45
CA ARG A 88 -13.11 13.95 -15.54
C ARG A 88 -13.78 15.26 -15.13
N GLU A 89 -14.23 15.36 -13.88
CA GLU A 89 -14.83 16.58 -13.34
C GLU A 89 -13.78 17.64 -12.95
N GLY A 90 -12.48 17.34 -13.11
CA GLY A 90 -11.38 18.27 -12.88
C GLY A 90 -10.81 18.25 -11.47
N TYR A 91 -11.19 17.28 -10.65
CA TYR A 91 -10.62 17.13 -9.31
C TYR A 91 -9.23 16.48 -9.33
N ARG A 92 -8.36 16.93 -8.43
CA ARG A 92 -7.03 16.37 -8.19
C ARG A 92 -6.81 16.13 -6.70
N PRO A 93 -6.36 14.93 -6.29
CA PRO A 93 -6.13 14.64 -4.89
C PRO A 93 -5.05 15.55 -4.31
N VAL A 94 -5.33 16.11 -3.14
CA VAL A 94 -4.35 16.77 -2.28
C VAL A 94 -4.26 16.00 -0.97
N SER A 95 -3.13 16.10 -0.28
CA SER A 95 -2.99 15.48 1.04
C SER A 95 -3.74 16.34 2.06
N LEU A 96 -4.15 15.74 3.18
CA LEU A 96 -4.81 16.51 4.23
C LEU A 96 -3.82 17.46 4.89
N GLY A 97 -2.55 17.07 5.07
CA GLY A 97 -1.50 17.96 5.57
C GLY A 97 -1.27 19.17 4.67
N ASP A 98 -1.19 18.98 3.34
CA ASP A 98 -1.07 20.09 2.38
C ASP A 98 -2.28 21.02 2.45
N LEU A 99 -3.50 20.48 2.61
CA LEU A 99 -4.71 21.27 2.81
C LEU A 99 -4.64 22.11 4.09
N LEU A 100 -4.25 21.51 5.21
CA LEU A 100 -4.17 22.19 6.52
C LEU A 100 -3.09 23.29 6.54
N ASP A 101 -1.97 23.08 5.85
CA ASP A 101 -0.89 24.05 5.73
C ASP A 101 -1.17 25.14 4.66
N GLY A 102 -2.28 25.05 3.93
CA GLY A 102 -2.58 25.96 2.81
C GLY A 102 -1.65 25.78 1.60
N ARG A 103 -0.99 24.62 1.49
CA ARG A 103 -0.03 24.28 0.42
C ARG A 103 -0.71 23.53 -0.73
N ILE A 104 -1.73 24.15 -1.33
CA ILE A 104 -2.43 23.58 -2.49
C ILE A 104 -1.75 24.06 -3.78
N ASP A 105 -0.88 23.21 -4.34
CA ASP A 105 -0.23 23.42 -5.62
C ASP A 105 -0.90 22.55 -6.70
N LEU A 106 -1.87 23.13 -7.40
CA LEU A 106 -2.63 22.47 -8.44
C LEU A 106 -2.68 23.32 -9.72
N PRO A 107 -2.65 22.69 -10.91
CA PRO A 107 -2.78 23.43 -12.16
C PRO A 107 -4.07 24.24 -12.23
N ALA A 108 -3.99 25.42 -12.85
CA ALA A 108 -5.16 26.26 -13.11
C ALA A 108 -6.26 25.47 -13.83
N GLY A 109 -7.52 25.66 -13.40
CA GLY A 109 -8.67 24.93 -13.94
C GLY A 109 -8.96 23.58 -13.27
N THR A 110 -8.11 23.11 -12.34
CA THR A 110 -8.39 21.93 -11.50
C THR A 110 -8.95 22.32 -10.14
N SER A 111 -9.49 21.36 -9.40
CA SER A 111 -10.05 21.54 -8.06
C SER A 111 -9.48 20.51 -7.08
N PRO A 112 -9.16 20.88 -5.83
CA PRO A 112 -8.66 19.92 -4.85
C PRO A 112 -9.76 18.98 -4.36
N VAL A 113 -9.39 17.74 -4.02
CA VAL A 113 -10.20 16.79 -3.26
C VAL A 113 -9.29 16.07 -2.27
N VAL A 114 -9.77 15.81 -1.06
CA VAL A 114 -9.06 14.94 -0.09
C VAL A 114 -9.76 13.58 -0.08
N LEU A 115 -8.97 12.51 -0.08
CA LEU A 115 -9.45 11.14 0.04
C LEU A 115 -9.02 10.60 1.41
N THR A 116 -9.97 10.09 2.20
CA THR A 116 -9.72 9.48 3.50
C THR A 116 -10.27 8.07 3.57
N PHE A 117 -9.61 7.22 4.35
CA PHE A 117 -10.01 5.84 4.57
C PHE A 117 -10.00 5.51 6.05
N ASP A 118 -11.15 5.08 6.59
CA ASP A 118 -11.34 4.83 8.01
C ASP A 118 -11.39 3.32 8.32
N ASP A 119 -11.09 2.91 9.54
CA ASP A 119 -11.15 1.52 10.04
C ASP A 119 -10.08 0.52 9.61
N SER A 120 -9.05 0.88 8.83
CA SER A 120 -7.99 -0.07 8.44
C SER A 120 -8.51 -1.40 7.86
N SER A 121 -9.57 -1.37 7.06
CA SER A 121 -10.14 -2.61 6.51
C SER A 121 -9.15 -3.26 5.51
N PRO A 122 -9.13 -4.60 5.35
CA PRO A 122 -8.20 -5.26 4.43
C PRO A 122 -8.36 -4.84 2.96
N GLY A 123 -9.54 -4.31 2.59
CA GLY A 123 -9.80 -3.74 1.27
C GLY A 123 -8.99 -2.49 0.97
N GLN A 124 -8.56 -1.75 1.99
CA GLN A 124 -7.80 -0.51 1.80
C GLN A 124 -6.37 -0.79 1.37
N PHE A 125 -5.69 -1.72 2.05
CA PHE A 125 -4.32 -2.07 1.73
C PHE A 125 -4.06 -3.55 2.01
N ARG A 126 -3.81 -4.32 0.94
CA ARG A 126 -3.55 -5.76 1.03
C ARG A 126 -2.32 -6.12 0.23
N TYR A 127 -1.53 -7.03 0.79
CA TYR A 127 -0.49 -7.73 0.05
C TYR A 127 -1.03 -9.07 -0.46
N LEU A 128 -0.68 -9.38 -1.70
CA LEU A 128 -0.74 -10.71 -2.28
C LEU A 128 0.65 -11.32 -2.16
N GLU A 129 0.72 -12.54 -1.62
CA GLU A 129 1.96 -13.28 -1.48
C GLU A 129 1.89 -14.55 -2.32
N ARG A 130 2.85 -14.74 -3.22
CA ARG A 130 3.01 -15.95 -4.04
C ARG A 130 4.49 -16.26 -4.16
N ASP A 131 4.88 -17.48 -3.80
CA ASP A 131 6.25 -17.98 -3.94
C ASP A 131 7.34 -17.07 -3.29
N GLY A 132 6.99 -16.37 -2.22
CA GLY A 132 7.87 -15.43 -1.52
C GLY A 132 7.87 -14.00 -2.08
N ASP A 133 7.19 -13.77 -3.21
CA ASP A 133 7.00 -12.43 -3.78
C ASP A 133 5.77 -11.76 -3.17
N ILE A 134 5.99 -10.54 -2.64
CA ILE A 134 4.95 -9.71 -2.03
C ILE A 134 4.61 -8.56 -2.99
N GLN A 135 3.35 -8.51 -3.40
CA GLN A 135 2.82 -7.47 -4.28
C GLN A 135 1.63 -6.76 -3.62
N ILE A 136 1.43 -5.48 -3.92
CA ILE A 136 0.21 -4.78 -3.54
C ILE A 136 -0.94 -5.35 -4.36
N ASP A 137 -2.05 -5.69 -3.70
CA ASP A 137 -3.24 -6.16 -4.38
C ASP A 137 -3.82 -5.04 -5.27
N PRO A 138 -3.93 -5.25 -6.60
CA PRO A 138 -4.48 -4.26 -7.53
C PRO A 138 -5.98 -3.98 -7.33
N GLU A 139 -6.66 -4.77 -6.49
CA GLU A 139 -8.04 -4.54 -6.07
C GLU A 139 -8.15 -3.90 -4.69
N SER A 140 -7.03 -3.62 -4.00
CA SER A 140 -7.04 -2.79 -2.80
C SER A 140 -7.10 -1.29 -3.15
N ALA A 141 -7.57 -0.44 -2.23
CA ALA A 141 -7.62 1.00 -2.44
C ALA A 141 -6.25 1.58 -2.85
N VAL A 142 -5.19 1.17 -2.15
CA VAL A 142 -3.79 1.55 -2.48
C VAL A 142 -3.42 1.10 -3.89
N GLY A 143 -3.69 -0.16 -4.25
CA GLY A 143 -3.41 -0.68 -5.59
C GLY A 143 -4.14 0.11 -6.68
N ILE A 144 -5.43 0.34 -6.50
CA ILE A 144 -6.28 1.09 -7.44
C ILE A 144 -5.79 2.53 -7.60
N LEU A 145 -5.43 3.23 -6.53
CA LEU A 145 -4.90 4.60 -6.58
C LEU A 145 -3.58 4.67 -7.34
N LEU A 146 -2.67 3.73 -7.09
CA LEU A 146 -1.39 3.65 -7.78
C LEU A 146 -1.56 3.34 -9.26
N ASP A 147 -2.45 2.41 -9.59
CA ASP A 147 -2.79 2.03 -10.97
C ASP A 147 -3.41 3.21 -11.72
N PHE A 148 -4.32 3.93 -11.08
CA PHE A 148 -4.96 5.12 -11.65
C PHE A 148 -3.93 6.22 -11.93
N ARG A 149 -3.00 6.48 -11.00
CA ARG A 149 -1.89 7.42 -11.22
C ARG A 149 -0.98 7.02 -12.38
N ARG A 150 -0.71 5.71 -12.57
CA ARG A 150 0.10 5.27 -13.72
C ARG A 150 -0.58 5.58 -15.05
N ALA A 151 -1.91 5.47 -15.12
CA ALA A 151 -2.68 5.84 -16.30
C ALA A 151 -2.91 7.36 -16.44
N HIS A 152 -2.89 8.09 -15.32
CA HIS A 152 -3.15 9.53 -15.23
C HIS A 152 -2.05 10.21 -14.37
N PRO A 153 -0.86 10.51 -14.94
CA PRO A 153 0.29 10.99 -14.17
C PRO A 153 0.07 12.30 -13.40
N ASP A 154 -0.90 13.12 -13.81
CA ASP A 154 -1.31 14.34 -13.11
C ASP A 154 -2.27 14.08 -11.93
N PHE A 155 -2.69 12.84 -11.70
CA PHE A 155 -3.47 12.41 -10.54
C PHE A 155 -2.53 11.79 -9.50
N ALA A 156 -2.05 12.60 -8.54
CA ALA A 156 -0.92 12.29 -7.66
C ALA A 156 -1.08 11.09 -6.69
N ALA A 157 -2.19 10.35 -6.71
CA ALA A 157 -2.51 9.27 -5.76
C ALA A 157 -2.24 9.67 -4.29
N LYS A 158 -2.87 10.76 -3.82
CA LYS A 158 -2.80 11.20 -2.43
C LYS A 158 -4.05 10.75 -1.67
N ALA A 159 -3.86 10.25 -0.44
CA ALA A 159 -4.93 9.85 0.47
C ALA A 159 -4.40 9.75 1.91
N THR A 160 -5.30 9.82 2.89
CA THR A 160 -5.02 9.64 4.32
C THR A 160 -5.73 8.38 4.83
N PHE A 161 -4.99 7.46 5.46
CA PHE A 161 -5.54 6.24 6.08
C PHE A 161 -5.58 6.39 7.59
N TYR A 162 -6.77 6.47 8.18
CA TYR A 162 -6.98 6.53 9.61
C TYR A 162 -6.92 5.12 10.20
N VAL A 163 -5.84 4.84 10.94
CA VAL A 163 -5.51 3.46 11.32
C VAL A 163 -5.98 3.05 12.70
N LEU A 164 -6.26 1.75 12.85
CA LEU A 164 -6.66 1.08 14.09
C LEU A 164 -5.60 0.06 14.54
N PRO A 165 -4.63 0.44 15.40
CA PRO A 165 -3.48 -0.41 15.72
C PRO A 165 -3.78 -1.66 16.56
N ALA A 166 -4.90 -1.68 17.29
CA ALA A 166 -5.29 -2.79 18.16
C ALA A 166 -6.80 -3.11 18.11
N ALA A 167 -7.48 -2.74 17.02
CA ALA A 167 -8.83 -3.25 16.77
C ALA A 167 -8.83 -4.79 16.64
N ALA A 168 -10.01 -5.40 16.73
CA ALA A 168 -10.17 -6.80 16.40
C ALA A 168 -9.87 -7.04 14.90
N GLN A 169 -9.40 -8.24 14.57
CA GLN A 169 -9.33 -8.67 13.18
C GLN A 169 -10.75 -8.65 12.55
N PRO A 170 -10.88 -8.26 11.28
CA PRO A 170 -9.82 -8.00 10.30
C PRO A 170 -9.34 -6.54 10.23
N HIS A 171 -9.76 -5.68 11.15
CA HIS A 171 -9.52 -4.24 11.11
C HIS A 171 -8.20 -3.80 11.75
N ARG A 172 -7.51 -4.70 12.47
CA ARG A 172 -6.18 -4.40 12.98
C ARG A 172 -5.21 -4.22 11.82
N LEU A 173 -4.76 -2.99 11.59
CA LEU A 173 -3.73 -2.62 10.60
C LEU A 173 -3.82 -3.41 9.28
N PHE A 174 -5.02 -3.38 8.68
CA PHE A 174 -5.32 -3.97 7.38
C PHE A 174 -5.30 -5.51 7.32
N GLY A 175 -5.50 -6.17 8.46
CA GLY A 175 -5.88 -7.58 8.52
C GLY A 175 -4.81 -8.58 8.09
N GLN A 176 -3.53 -8.18 8.09
CA GLN A 176 -2.41 -9.07 7.79
C GLN A 176 -1.35 -8.94 8.91
N PRO A 177 -1.50 -9.67 10.03
CA PRO A 177 -0.65 -9.56 11.22
C PRO A 177 0.86 -9.61 10.95
N ALA A 178 1.28 -10.43 9.99
CA ALA A 178 2.69 -10.57 9.61
C ALA A 178 3.29 -9.31 8.94
N HIS A 179 2.47 -8.32 8.61
CA HIS A 179 2.86 -7.17 7.80
C HIS A 179 2.42 -5.82 8.38
N GLU A 180 1.86 -5.77 9.58
CA GLU A 180 1.24 -4.56 10.14
C GLU A 180 2.17 -3.33 10.09
N TYR A 181 3.36 -3.42 10.71
CA TYR A 181 4.30 -2.29 10.73
C TYR A 181 4.89 -2.01 9.34
N ARG A 182 5.14 -3.06 8.55
CA ARG A 182 5.60 -2.92 7.17
C ARG A 182 4.59 -2.14 6.32
N LYS A 183 3.29 -2.35 6.52
CA LYS A 183 2.25 -1.63 5.79
C LYS A 183 2.22 -0.15 6.16
N LEU A 184 2.34 0.19 7.45
CA LEU A 184 2.41 1.59 7.86
C LEU A 184 3.61 2.29 7.21
N HIS A 185 4.80 1.68 7.27
CA HIS A 185 5.98 2.21 6.58
C HIS A 185 5.75 2.39 5.07
N HIS A 186 5.20 1.37 4.41
CA HIS A 186 5.01 1.38 2.97
C HIS A 186 3.97 2.43 2.51
N LEU A 187 2.93 2.72 3.31
CA LEU A 187 2.02 3.83 3.02
C LEU A 187 2.78 5.16 2.92
N VAL A 188 3.66 5.43 3.89
CA VAL A 188 4.46 6.66 3.91
C VAL A 188 5.46 6.70 2.75
N GLU A 189 6.13 5.59 2.44
CA GLU A 189 7.03 5.50 1.28
C GLU A 189 6.33 5.79 -0.06
N LEU A 190 5.06 5.39 -0.17
CA LEU A 190 4.24 5.64 -1.35
C LEU A 190 3.68 7.08 -1.41
N GLY A 191 3.89 7.88 -0.36
CA GLY A 191 3.40 9.25 -0.25
C GLY A 191 1.97 9.39 0.30
N PHE A 192 1.41 8.33 0.89
CA PHE A 192 0.15 8.40 1.62
C PHE A 192 0.35 8.89 3.06
N GLU A 193 -0.70 9.45 3.65
CA GLU A 193 -0.71 9.90 5.04
C GLU A 193 -1.36 8.85 5.96
N ILE A 194 -0.92 8.81 7.21
CA ILE A 194 -1.48 7.96 8.26
C ILE A 194 -2.14 8.87 9.30
N GLY A 195 -3.43 8.66 9.53
CA GLY A 195 -4.20 9.29 10.60
C GLY A 195 -4.42 8.36 11.79
N ASN A 196 -4.84 8.92 12.92
CA ASN A 196 -5.17 8.18 14.13
C ASN A 196 -6.69 7.93 14.21
N HIS A 197 -7.12 6.67 14.20
CA HIS A 197 -8.53 6.31 14.35
C HIS A 197 -8.86 5.72 15.72
N THR A 198 -8.12 6.12 16.75
CA THR A 198 -8.06 5.48 18.08
C THR A 198 -7.33 4.14 18.08
N LEU A 199 -7.22 3.51 19.25
CA LEU A 199 -6.47 2.27 19.40
C LEU A 199 -7.28 1.06 18.93
N TRP A 200 -8.56 0.97 19.30
CA TRP A 200 -9.44 -0.16 18.96
C TRP A 200 -10.85 0.24 18.54
N HIS A 201 -11.04 1.49 18.09
CA HIS A 201 -12.33 2.07 17.71
C HIS A 201 -13.28 2.27 18.91
N ALA A 202 -12.73 2.79 20.02
CA ALA A 202 -13.56 3.10 21.19
C ALA A 202 -14.50 4.29 20.91
N ASN A 203 -15.73 4.23 21.41
CA ASN A 203 -16.65 5.37 21.35
C ASN A 203 -16.20 6.46 22.33
N LEU A 204 -15.50 7.47 21.80
CA LEU A 204 -14.95 8.57 22.59
C LEU A 204 -16.03 9.45 23.24
N GLY A 205 -17.23 9.54 22.66
CA GLY A 205 -18.33 10.33 23.21
C GLY A 205 -18.91 9.78 24.52
N SER A 206 -18.68 8.50 24.80
CA SER A 206 -19.08 7.83 26.04
C SER A 206 -17.93 7.51 26.99
N ALA A 207 -16.69 7.81 26.60
CA ALA A 207 -15.49 7.42 27.33
C ALA A 207 -15.07 8.51 28.34
N ASP A 208 -14.43 8.10 29.44
CA ASP A 208 -13.82 9.07 30.36
C ASP A 208 -12.52 9.65 29.76
N ALA A 209 -12.04 10.75 30.36
CA ALA A 209 -10.85 11.45 29.86
C ALA A 209 -9.58 10.57 29.89
N ALA A 210 -9.49 9.63 30.84
CA ALA A 210 -8.37 8.68 30.91
C ALA A 210 -8.39 7.71 29.72
N THR A 211 -9.56 7.17 29.39
CA THR A 211 -9.79 6.27 28.26
C THR A 211 -9.53 6.98 26.94
N ILE A 212 -10.02 8.21 26.75
CA ILE A 212 -9.76 9.02 25.54
C ILE A 212 -8.26 9.24 25.36
N ARG A 213 -7.54 9.67 26.41
CA ARG A 213 -6.09 9.84 26.34
C ARG A 213 -5.38 8.53 26.01
N HIS A 214 -5.80 7.42 26.63
CA HIS A 214 -5.20 6.11 26.36
C HIS A 214 -5.41 5.67 24.91
N GLN A 215 -6.61 5.84 24.36
CA GLN A 215 -6.92 5.56 22.95
C GLN A 215 -6.01 6.33 22.01
N LEU A 216 -5.95 7.65 22.17
CA LEU A 216 -5.26 8.53 21.23
C LEU A 216 -3.74 8.38 21.35
N ALA A 217 -3.21 8.42 22.58
CA ALA A 217 -1.76 8.36 22.81
C ALA A 217 -1.17 6.99 22.46
N SER A 218 -1.88 5.90 22.75
CA SER A 218 -1.36 4.55 22.44
C SER A 218 -1.39 4.26 20.94
N ALA A 219 -2.42 4.72 20.23
CA ALA A 219 -2.46 4.61 18.78
C ALA A 219 -1.33 5.41 18.13
N LEU A 220 -1.12 6.66 18.57
CA LEU A 220 -0.01 7.50 18.10
C LEU A 220 1.35 6.84 18.35
N ARG A 221 1.57 6.28 19.56
CA ARG A 221 2.81 5.57 19.89
C ARG A 221 3.08 4.42 18.92
N ILE A 222 2.08 3.59 18.62
CA ILE A 222 2.26 2.44 17.71
C ILE A 222 2.56 2.91 16.28
N ILE A 223 1.91 3.98 15.81
CA ILE A 223 2.22 4.58 14.51
C ILE A 223 3.69 5.05 14.48
N GLN A 224 4.16 5.72 15.53
CA GLN A 224 5.54 6.22 15.62
C GLN A 224 6.58 5.12 15.84
N GLU A 225 6.22 3.99 16.45
CA GLU A 225 7.06 2.79 16.51
C GLU A 225 7.25 2.16 15.13
N ALA A 226 6.20 2.13 14.31
CA ALA A 226 6.28 1.62 12.95
C ALA A 226 6.97 2.60 11.99
N VAL A 227 6.79 3.91 12.20
CA VAL A 227 7.38 4.99 11.37
C VAL A 227 8.00 6.06 12.28
N PRO A 228 9.28 5.88 12.70
CA PRO A 228 9.95 6.81 13.60
C PRO A 228 10.00 8.25 13.05
N GLY A 229 9.64 9.21 13.89
CA GLY A 229 9.61 10.64 13.53
C GLY A 229 8.38 11.08 12.72
N TYR A 230 7.47 10.17 12.39
CA TYR A 230 6.22 10.51 11.73
C TYR A 230 5.34 11.40 12.62
N ARG A 231 4.74 12.42 12.01
CA ARG A 231 3.79 13.33 12.64
C ARG A 231 2.40 12.99 12.12
N VAL A 232 1.49 12.74 13.05
CA VAL A 232 0.06 12.56 12.81
C VAL A 232 -0.64 13.86 13.13
#